data_AF-A0A970M5R8-F1
#
_entry.id   AF-A0A970M5R8-F1
#
_cell.length_a   1.000
_cell.length_b   1.000
_cell.length_c   1.000
_cell.angle_alpha   90.00
_cell.angle_beta   90.00
_cell.angle_gamma   90.00
#
_symmetry.space_group_name_H-M   'P 1'
#
loop_
_entity.id
_entity.type
_entity.pdbx_description
1 polymer ?
#
loop_
_entity_poly.entity_id
_entity_poly.type
_entity_poly.pdbx_seq_one_letter_code
_entity_poly.pdbx_strand_id
1 'polypeptide(L)'
;MRRPRISLAWGVALCALFALSCGAAQRGPACIPGYALMPSGSCEPDEQCHPTDECRTRGMCTTWGDQCVVASERDCVQSENCRNFGACALVVQHASYQVGTCRASADGCASSTACADYGRCTLDRSSGTCVVGGDEDCANARICRDEKKCTAARFQKADGCRSSVLACQFIP
;
A
#
# COMPACT_ATOMS: atom_id res chain seq x y z
N MET A 1 -26.44 -66.68 0.16
CA MET A 1 -25.64 -65.69 0.91
C MET A 1 -26.54 -64.51 1.29
N ARG A 2 -26.95 -64.42 2.55
CA ARG A 2 -27.87 -63.38 3.07
C ARG A 2 -27.04 -62.22 3.64
N ARG A 3 -27.24 -61.00 3.15
CA ARG A 3 -26.67 -59.78 3.74
C ARG A 3 -27.46 -59.39 5.00
N PRO A 4 -26.82 -59.05 6.12
CA PRO A 4 -27.53 -58.53 7.28
C PRO A 4 -27.96 -57.07 7.04
N ARG A 5 -29.20 -56.75 7.42
CA ARG A 5 -29.72 -55.39 7.52
C ARG A 5 -29.17 -54.80 8.83
N ILE A 6 -28.32 -53.78 8.73
CA ILE A 6 -27.85 -53.01 9.89
C ILE A 6 -28.88 -51.92 10.15
N SER A 7 -29.50 -51.97 11.33
CA SER A 7 -30.53 -51.06 11.79
C SER A 7 -29.97 -49.67 12.07
N LEU A 8 -30.41 -48.69 11.28
CA LEU A 8 -30.31 -47.26 11.52
C LEU A 8 -31.29 -46.87 12.65
N ALA A 9 -30.85 -46.85 13.92
CA ALA A 9 -31.74 -46.37 14.99
C ALA A 9 -31.07 -45.76 16.25
N TRP A 10 -29.73 -45.69 16.35
CA TRP A 10 -29.07 -45.27 17.60
C TRP A 10 -27.97 -44.20 17.41
N GLY A 11 -28.17 -43.27 16.47
CA GLY A 11 -27.16 -42.26 16.12
C GLY A 11 -27.58 -40.80 16.31
N VAL A 12 -28.64 -40.49 17.07
CA VAL A 12 -29.20 -39.11 17.13
C VAL A 12 -29.15 -38.51 18.55
N ALA A 13 -28.69 -39.24 19.57
CA ALA A 13 -28.83 -38.81 20.97
C ALA A 13 -27.55 -38.24 21.63
N LEU A 14 -26.52 -37.84 20.87
CA LEU A 14 -25.24 -37.36 21.44
C LEU A 14 -24.68 -36.06 20.83
N CYS A 15 -25.48 -35.30 20.06
CA CYS A 15 -25.05 -33.97 19.56
C CYS A 15 -25.52 -32.78 20.43
N ALA A 16 -26.34 -33.00 21.47
CA ALA A 16 -27.00 -31.90 22.20
C ALA A 16 -26.23 -31.37 23.44
N LEU A 17 -25.12 -31.99 23.86
CA LEU A 17 -24.40 -31.61 25.08
C LEU A 17 -23.07 -30.86 24.86
N PHE A 18 -22.67 -30.61 23.61
CA PHE A 18 -21.48 -29.81 23.26
C PHE A 18 -21.81 -28.42 22.70
N ALA A 19 -23.01 -27.90 22.94
CA ALA A 19 -23.43 -26.57 22.47
C ALA A 19 -23.23 -25.44 23.51
N LEU A 20 -22.57 -25.70 24.64
CA LEU A 20 -22.44 -24.77 25.78
C LEU A 20 -21.13 -23.95 25.81
N SER A 21 -20.29 -24.03 24.78
CA SER A 21 -19.10 -23.18 24.65
C SER A 21 -18.96 -22.57 23.26
N CYS A 22 -20.07 -22.37 22.55
CA CYS A 22 -20.07 -21.45 21.41
C CYS A 22 -20.15 -20.04 21.99
N GLY A 23 -19.01 -19.55 22.50
CA GLY A 23 -18.82 -18.14 22.80
C GLY A 23 -19.06 -17.38 21.51
N ALA A 24 -20.28 -16.90 21.32
CA ALA A 24 -20.61 -15.95 20.30
C ALA A 24 -19.77 -14.70 20.60
N ALA A 25 -18.58 -14.64 19.99
CA ALA A 25 -17.88 -13.40 19.75
C ALA A 25 -18.78 -12.61 18.78
N GLN A 26 -19.81 -12.00 19.36
CA GLN A 26 -20.66 -11.03 18.73
C GLN A 26 -19.74 -9.88 18.38
N ARG A 27 -19.20 -9.90 17.15
CA ARG A 27 -18.61 -8.72 16.52
C ARG A 27 -19.76 -7.72 16.47
N GLY A 28 -19.82 -6.86 17.49
CA GLY A 28 -20.69 -5.69 17.50
C GLY A 28 -20.44 -4.84 16.25
N PRO A 29 -21.30 -3.84 15.98
CA PRO A 29 -21.19 -3.01 14.79
C PRO A 29 -19.77 -2.45 14.72
N ALA A 30 -18.98 -2.95 13.76
CA ALA A 30 -17.63 -2.48 13.57
C ALA A 30 -17.71 -1.00 13.20
N CYS A 31 -17.12 -0.13 14.02
CA CYS A 31 -16.95 1.26 13.66
C CYS A 31 -16.26 1.34 12.28
N ILE A 32 -16.55 2.40 11.53
CA ILE A 32 -15.86 2.67 10.27
C ILE A 32 -14.35 2.87 10.53
N PRO A 33 -13.47 2.62 9.54
CA PRO A 33 -12.03 2.85 9.70
C PRO A 33 -11.73 4.25 10.23
N GLY A 34 -10.83 4.32 11.21
CA GLY A 34 -10.41 5.56 11.89
C GLY A 34 -11.10 5.79 13.23
N TYR A 35 -12.01 4.89 13.61
CA TYR A 35 -12.76 5.01 14.86
C TYR A 35 -12.69 3.72 15.68
N ALA A 36 -12.45 3.86 16.98
CA ALA A 36 -12.50 2.77 17.95
C ALA A 36 -13.86 2.72 18.66
N LEU A 37 -14.34 1.51 18.94
CA LEU A 37 -15.55 1.29 19.75
C LEU A 37 -15.20 1.40 21.24
N MET A 38 -15.70 2.44 21.88
CA MET A 38 -15.52 2.66 23.32
C MET A 38 -16.45 1.77 24.16
N PRO A 39 -16.16 1.54 25.46
CA PRO A 39 -17.05 0.79 26.36
C PRO A 39 -18.47 1.38 26.48
N SER A 40 -18.61 2.67 26.20
CA SER A 40 -19.88 3.40 26.09
C SER A 40 -20.72 3.00 24.86
N GLY A 41 -20.15 2.26 23.91
CA GLY A 41 -20.76 1.94 22.62
C GLY A 41 -20.64 3.06 21.57
N SER A 42 -19.94 4.15 21.86
CA SER A 42 -19.64 5.22 20.90
C SER A 42 -18.40 4.90 20.05
N CYS A 43 -18.40 5.36 18.80
CA CYS A 43 -17.22 5.34 17.93
C CYS A 43 -16.47 6.67 18.10
N GLU A 44 -15.23 6.63 18.59
CA GLU A 44 -14.37 7.82 18.76
C GLU A 44 -13.15 7.75 17.85
N PRO A 45 -12.62 8.89 17.35
CA PRO A 45 -11.41 8.90 16.54
C PRO A 45 -10.27 8.22 17.28
N ASP A 46 -9.62 7.27 16.61
CA ASP A 46 -8.48 6.56 17.17
C ASP A 46 -7.18 6.99 16.51
N GLU A 47 -6.30 7.61 17.28
CA GLU A 47 -5.01 8.11 16.82
C GLU A 47 -3.84 7.17 17.15
N GLN A 48 -4.11 5.96 17.66
CA GLN A 48 -3.07 4.98 18.02
C GLN A 48 -2.12 4.63 16.88
N CYS A 49 -2.60 4.68 15.63
CA CYS A 49 -1.78 4.37 14.46
C CYS A 49 -0.84 5.52 14.03
N HIS A 50 -1.13 6.78 14.38
CA HIS A 50 -0.31 7.93 13.96
C HIS A 50 1.17 7.91 14.40
N PRO A 51 1.53 7.52 15.64
CA PRO A 51 2.93 7.49 16.06
C PRO A 51 3.73 6.32 15.49
N THR A 52 3.10 5.37 14.79
CA THR A 52 3.76 4.15 14.28
C THR A 52 4.66 4.42 13.07
N ASP A 53 5.69 3.58 12.89
CA ASP A 53 6.57 3.63 11.72
C ASP A 53 5.80 3.26 10.45
N GLU A 54 4.83 2.36 10.54
CA GLU A 54 3.97 1.95 9.44
C GLU A 54 3.11 3.11 8.91
N CYS A 55 2.54 3.93 9.81
CA CYS A 55 1.87 5.15 9.39
C CYS A 55 2.83 6.11 8.69
N ARG A 56 3.97 6.43 9.32
CA ARG A 56 4.93 7.40 8.77
C ARG A 56 5.49 6.97 7.42
N THR A 57 5.88 5.70 7.29
CA THR A 57 6.57 5.20 6.09
C THR A 57 5.59 4.79 5.00
N ARG A 58 4.53 4.06 5.34
CA ARG A 58 3.62 3.40 4.37
C ARG A 58 2.22 4.00 4.30
N GLY A 59 1.90 4.98 5.14
CA GLY A 59 0.57 5.58 5.19
C GLY A 59 -0.47 4.67 5.84
N MET A 60 -0.07 3.73 6.72
CA MET A 60 -1.01 2.92 7.49
C MET A 60 -1.44 3.68 8.76
N CYS A 61 -2.15 4.78 8.57
CA CYS A 61 -2.45 5.73 9.66
C CYS A 61 -3.85 5.57 10.25
N THR A 62 -4.70 4.74 9.65
CA THR A 62 -6.10 4.59 10.06
C THR A 62 -6.30 3.30 10.85
N THR A 63 -6.86 3.35 12.06
CA THR A 63 -7.21 2.14 12.82
C THR A 63 -8.41 1.42 12.21
N TRP A 64 -8.34 0.10 12.10
CA TRP A 64 -9.47 -0.76 11.78
C TRP A 64 -9.41 -2.04 12.62
N GLY A 65 -10.25 -2.12 13.66
CA GLY A 65 -10.13 -3.16 14.68
C GLY A 65 -8.81 -3.01 15.43
N ASP A 66 -8.01 -4.08 15.47
CA ASP A 66 -6.69 -4.09 16.11
C ASP A 66 -5.53 -3.83 15.13
N GLN A 67 -5.82 -3.32 13.92
CA GLN A 67 -4.83 -3.14 12.85
C GLN A 67 -4.78 -1.71 12.35
N CYS A 68 -3.58 -1.27 11.96
CA CYS A 68 -3.38 -0.03 11.24
C CYS A 68 -3.41 -0.29 9.73
N VAL A 69 -4.25 0.46 9.01
CA VAL A 69 -4.50 0.28 7.58
C VAL A 69 -4.45 1.61 6.83
N VAL A 70 -4.39 1.52 5.51
CA VAL A 70 -4.62 2.66 4.62
C VAL A 70 -6.10 2.67 4.26
N ALA A 71 -6.82 3.68 4.74
CA ALA A 71 -8.25 3.81 4.48
C ALA A 71 -8.58 5.08 3.67
N SER A 72 -7.64 6.00 3.56
CA SER A 72 -7.84 7.27 2.87
C SER A 72 -6.65 7.70 2.02
N GLU A 73 -6.90 8.58 1.05
CA GLU A 73 -5.82 9.21 0.28
C GLU A 73 -4.90 10.06 1.16
N ARG A 74 -5.45 10.66 2.23
CA ARG A 74 -4.69 11.44 3.20
C ARG A 74 -3.59 10.59 3.83
N ASP A 75 -3.88 9.34 4.15
CA ASP A 75 -2.89 8.44 4.76
C ASP A 75 -1.70 8.23 3.79
N CYS A 76 -1.98 8.09 2.49
CA CYS A 76 -0.93 7.98 1.48
C CYS A 76 -0.12 9.27 1.31
N VAL A 77 -0.79 10.42 1.18
CA VAL A 77 -0.13 11.71 0.94
C VAL A 77 0.79 12.11 2.10
N GLN A 78 0.45 11.74 3.34
CA GLN A 78 1.27 12.04 4.51
C GLN A 78 2.48 11.12 4.67
N SER A 79 2.53 10.00 3.95
CA SER A 79 3.60 9.01 4.06
C SER A 79 4.92 9.46 3.45
N GLU A 80 6.03 8.98 4.00
CA GLU A 80 7.36 9.14 3.42
C GLU A 80 7.46 8.47 2.05
N ASN A 81 6.74 7.37 1.81
CA ASN A 81 6.71 6.73 0.50
C ASN A 81 6.09 7.62 -0.59
N CYS A 82 5.06 8.41 -0.26
CA CYS A 82 4.55 9.44 -1.18
C CYS A 82 5.62 10.49 -1.46
N ARG A 83 6.22 11.06 -0.42
CA ARG A 83 7.25 12.11 -0.56
C ARG A 83 8.47 11.64 -1.35
N ASN A 84 8.98 10.45 -1.04
CA ASN A 84 10.24 9.97 -1.57
C ASN A 84 10.08 9.26 -2.91
N PHE A 85 8.99 8.50 -3.10
CA PHE A 85 8.82 7.59 -4.23
C PHE A 85 7.52 7.80 -5.01
N GLY A 86 6.74 8.84 -4.69
CA GLY A 86 5.52 9.18 -5.42
C GLY A 86 4.32 8.28 -5.13
N ALA A 87 4.39 7.41 -4.11
CA ALA A 87 3.32 6.50 -3.70
C ALA A 87 2.15 7.22 -2.99
N CYS A 88 1.50 8.15 -3.68
CA CYS A 88 0.53 9.08 -3.10
C CYS A 88 -0.94 8.69 -3.33
N ALA A 89 -1.24 7.71 -4.19
CA ALA A 89 -2.62 7.33 -4.50
C ALA A 89 -3.08 6.10 -3.71
N LEU A 90 -4.29 6.17 -3.17
CA LEU A 90 -4.96 5.03 -2.55
C LEU A 90 -5.50 4.09 -3.63
N VAL A 91 -5.10 2.82 -3.57
CA VAL A 91 -5.71 1.75 -4.37
C VAL A 91 -6.45 0.80 -3.44
N VAL A 92 -7.78 0.90 -3.45
CA VAL A 92 -8.66 0.06 -2.66
C VAL A 92 -8.64 -1.36 -3.22
N GLN A 93 -8.31 -2.33 -2.37
CA GLN A 93 -8.29 -3.75 -2.75
C GLN A 93 -9.63 -4.43 -2.46
N HIS A 94 -10.33 -3.97 -1.42
CA HIS A 94 -11.62 -4.51 -1.00
C HIS A 94 -12.67 -3.40 -0.90
N ALA A 95 -13.56 -3.33 -1.89
CA ALA A 95 -14.62 -2.32 -1.96
C ALA A 95 -15.52 -2.31 -0.71
N SER A 96 -15.74 -3.47 -0.09
CA SER A 96 -16.60 -3.59 1.09
C SER A 96 -16.04 -2.94 2.36
N TYR A 97 -14.72 -2.75 2.44
CA TYR A 97 -14.06 -2.30 3.67
C TYR A 97 -13.22 -1.03 3.50
N GLN A 98 -13.17 -0.48 2.28
CA GLN A 98 -12.41 0.73 1.94
C GLN A 98 -10.93 0.69 2.35
N VAL A 99 -10.38 -0.51 2.53
CA VAL A 99 -8.96 -0.70 2.83
C VAL A 99 -8.18 -0.91 1.55
N GLY A 100 -7.06 -0.21 1.46
CA GLY A 100 -6.20 -0.22 0.29
C GLY A 100 -4.72 -0.19 0.61
N THR A 101 -3.94 0.11 -0.41
CA THR A 101 -2.51 0.37 -0.32
C THR A 101 -2.14 1.62 -1.09
N CYS A 102 -1.09 2.28 -0.66
CA CYS A 102 -0.55 3.44 -1.36
C CYS A 102 0.28 2.98 -2.55
N ARG A 103 -0.01 3.56 -3.72
CA ARG A 103 0.67 3.28 -5.00
C ARG A 103 1.12 4.56 -5.66
N ALA A 104 2.12 4.40 -6.55
CA ALA A 104 2.62 5.50 -7.35
C ALA A 104 1.50 6.08 -8.23
N SER A 105 1.42 7.41 -8.28
CA SER A 105 0.56 8.15 -9.19
C SER A 105 1.39 9.04 -10.11
N ALA A 106 0.82 9.51 -11.21
CA ALA A 106 1.55 10.41 -12.11
C ALA A 106 2.00 11.69 -11.39
N ASP A 107 1.08 12.32 -10.65
CA ASP A 107 1.37 13.53 -9.86
C ASP A 107 2.34 13.25 -8.71
N GLY A 108 2.19 12.09 -8.07
CA GLY A 108 3.10 11.65 -7.02
C GLY A 108 4.53 11.44 -7.55
N CYS A 109 4.68 10.79 -8.70
CA CYS A 109 5.99 10.63 -9.32
C CYS A 109 6.64 11.98 -9.62
N ALA A 110 5.90 12.89 -10.26
CA ALA A 110 6.41 14.22 -10.63
C ALA A 110 6.80 15.10 -9.43
N SER A 111 6.13 14.94 -8.27
CA SER A 111 6.39 15.72 -7.06
C SER A 111 7.37 15.05 -6.07
N SER A 112 7.80 13.82 -6.36
CA SER A 112 8.64 13.05 -5.45
C SER A 112 10.09 13.52 -5.40
N THR A 113 10.76 13.26 -4.27
CA THR A 113 12.22 13.43 -4.16
C THR A 113 12.96 12.58 -5.19
N ALA A 114 12.47 11.36 -5.50
CA ALA A 114 13.08 10.53 -6.53
C ALA A 114 13.03 11.15 -7.93
N CYS A 115 11.98 11.91 -8.26
CA CYS A 115 11.95 12.71 -9.48
C CYS A 115 12.95 13.85 -9.43
N ALA A 116 12.92 14.66 -8.38
CA ALA A 116 13.81 15.82 -8.25
C ALA A 116 15.31 15.44 -8.29
N ASP A 117 15.67 14.33 -7.65
CA ASP A 117 17.07 13.93 -7.49
C ASP A 117 17.57 13.03 -8.61
N TYR A 118 16.73 12.07 -9.05
CA TYR A 118 17.14 10.98 -9.94
C TYR A 118 16.38 10.93 -11.26
N GLY A 119 15.43 11.85 -11.49
CA GLY A 119 14.64 11.91 -12.71
C GLY A 119 13.56 10.83 -12.80
N ARG A 120 13.18 10.17 -11.69
CA ARG A 120 12.10 9.18 -11.69
C ARG A 120 10.72 9.85 -11.67
N CYS A 121 10.40 10.62 -12.70
CA CYS A 121 9.22 11.48 -12.74
C CYS A 121 8.01 10.85 -13.44
N THR A 122 8.22 9.80 -14.24
CA THR A 122 7.16 9.17 -15.02
C THR A 122 6.62 7.93 -14.34
N LEU A 123 5.29 7.82 -14.20
CA LEU A 123 4.63 6.60 -13.74
C LEU A 123 4.68 5.52 -14.84
N ASP A 124 5.38 4.42 -14.59
CA ASP A 124 5.26 3.22 -15.41
C ASP A 124 4.02 2.44 -14.99
N ARG A 125 3.03 2.39 -15.90
CA ARG A 125 1.76 1.67 -15.66
C ARG A 125 1.94 0.16 -15.57
N SER A 126 3.00 -0.39 -16.15
CA SER A 126 3.25 -1.83 -16.13
C SER A 126 3.79 -2.31 -14.78
N SER A 127 4.77 -1.61 -14.20
CA SER A 127 5.29 -1.91 -12.86
C SER A 127 4.50 -1.26 -11.73
N GLY A 128 3.78 -0.16 -12.00
CA GLY A 128 3.14 0.67 -10.98
C GLY A 128 4.14 1.46 -10.15
N THR A 129 5.30 1.81 -10.72
CA THR A 129 6.38 2.53 -10.04
C THR A 129 6.84 3.75 -10.82
N CYS A 130 7.52 4.68 -10.15
CA CYS A 130 8.10 5.86 -10.78
C CYS A 130 9.45 5.51 -11.42
N VAL A 131 9.59 5.85 -12.70
CA VAL A 131 10.75 5.56 -13.55
C VAL A 131 11.19 6.82 -14.30
N VAL A 132 12.37 6.76 -14.92
CA VAL A 132 12.81 7.78 -15.88
C VAL A 132 12.10 7.49 -17.22
N GLY A 133 11.18 8.35 -17.62
CA GLY A 133 10.38 8.19 -18.85
C GLY A 133 11.08 8.65 -20.12
N GLY A 134 12.09 9.53 -20.01
CA GLY A 134 12.82 10.07 -21.15
C GLY A 134 13.92 11.05 -20.78
N ASP A 135 14.46 11.72 -21.80
CA ASP A 135 15.55 12.69 -21.63
C ASP A 135 15.14 13.91 -20.80
N GLU A 136 13.87 14.34 -20.88
CA GLU A 136 13.36 15.47 -20.11
C GLU A 136 13.38 15.21 -18.60
N ASP A 137 12.87 14.05 -18.18
CA ASP A 137 12.95 13.55 -16.80
C ASP A 137 14.39 13.56 -16.29
N CYS A 138 15.33 13.12 -17.14
CA CYS A 138 16.75 13.08 -16.78
C CYS A 138 17.37 14.47 -16.72
N ALA A 139 17.09 15.34 -17.70
CA ALA A 139 17.57 16.72 -17.77
C ALA A 139 17.13 17.56 -16.56
N ASN A 140 15.94 17.25 -16.02
CA ASN A 140 15.38 17.92 -14.86
C ASN A 140 15.87 17.38 -13.51
N ALA A 141 16.61 16.26 -13.50
CA ALA A 141 17.15 15.68 -12.28
C ALA A 141 18.35 16.47 -11.75
N ARG A 142 18.44 16.63 -10.43
CA ARG A 142 19.57 17.26 -9.74
C ARG A 142 20.89 16.55 -10.06
N ILE A 143 20.90 15.22 -10.09
CA ILE A 143 22.08 14.44 -10.46
C ILE A 143 22.60 14.76 -11.87
N CYS A 144 21.71 15.13 -12.78
CA CYS A 144 22.09 15.54 -14.13
C CYS A 144 22.63 16.96 -14.13
N ARG A 145 21.91 17.93 -13.56
CA ARG A 145 22.32 19.35 -13.57
C ARG A 145 23.60 19.62 -12.78
N ASP A 146 23.71 19.03 -11.59
CA ASP A 146 24.78 19.36 -10.64
C ASP A 146 26.01 18.49 -10.88
N GLU A 147 25.80 17.21 -11.21
CA GLU A 147 26.90 16.24 -11.39
C GLU A 147 27.26 15.96 -12.86
N LYS A 148 26.54 16.57 -13.82
CA LYS A 148 26.74 16.42 -15.28
C LYS A 148 26.62 14.98 -15.79
N LYS A 149 25.75 14.17 -15.16
CA LYS A 149 25.58 12.73 -15.44
C LYS A 149 24.47 12.42 -16.45
N CYS A 150 24.25 13.30 -17.44
CA CYS A 150 23.04 13.27 -18.28
C CYS A 150 23.20 12.39 -19.53
N THR A 151 22.84 11.12 -19.42
CA THR A 151 22.34 10.35 -20.57
C THR A 151 21.17 9.50 -20.12
N ALA A 152 19.96 9.73 -20.65
CA ALA A 152 18.89 8.75 -20.53
C ALA A 152 19.21 7.61 -21.49
N ALA A 153 20.04 6.67 -21.03
CA ALA A 153 20.32 5.48 -21.81
C ALA A 153 19.01 4.68 -21.95
N ARG A 154 18.29 4.89 -23.06
CA ARG A 154 17.45 3.82 -23.62
C ARG A 154 18.39 2.63 -23.78
N PHE A 155 17.97 1.44 -23.32
CA PHE A 155 18.73 0.18 -23.36
C PHE A 155 19.67 -0.06 -22.17
N GLN A 156 19.07 -0.46 -21.05
CA GLN A 156 19.14 -1.82 -20.49
C GLN A 156 18.74 -1.73 -19.01
N LYS A 157 17.43 -1.84 -18.72
CA LYS A 157 16.88 -2.28 -17.42
C LYS A 157 17.69 -1.84 -16.18
N ALA A 158 18.09 -0.57 -16.14
CA ALA A 158 18.83 0.04 -15.06
C ALA A 158 17.97 1.20 -14.58
N ASP A 159 17.55 1.12 -13.34
CA ASP A 159 16.46 1.91 -12.75
C ASP A 159 16.82 3.40 -12.53
N GLY A 160 17.40 4.10 -13.49
CA GLY A 160 17.73 5.53 -13.33
C GLY A 160 18.58 6.13 -14.45
N CYS A 161 18.81 7.45 -14.36
CA CYS A 161 19.82 8.15 -15.14
C CYS A 161 21.20 7.55 -14.86
N ARG A 162 21.65 6.60 -15.69
CA ARG A 162 22.99 6.04 -15.57
C ARG A 162 24.01 7.00 -16.17
N SER A 163 24.86 7.49 -15.27
CA SER A 163 26.21 8.00 -15.54
C SER A 163 26.91 7.11 -16.57
N SER A 164 27.13 7.63 -17.77
CA SER A 164 28.30 7.26 -18.54
C SER A 164 29.36 8.33 -18.29
N VAL A 165 30.56 7.89 -17.89
CA VAL A 165 31.76 8.70 -17.60
C VAL A 165 32.26 9.46 -18.86
N LEU A 166 31.45 9.56 -19.93
CA LEU A 166 31.84 10.01 -21.26
C LEU A 166 30.79 10.84 -22.02
N ALA A 167 29.62 11.16 -21.47
CA ALA A 167 28.53 11.76 -22.26
C ALA A 167 28.28 13.27 -22.07
N CYS A 168 29.33 14.05 -21.81
CA CYS A 168 29.31 15.50 -22.04
C CYS A 168 30.53 15.94 -22.85
N GLN A 169 30.97 15.13 -23.83
CA GLN A 169 31.68 15.72 -24.96
C GLN A 169 30.62 16.30 -25.90
N PHE A 170 30.39 17.60 -25.71
CA PHE A 170 30.22 18.52 -26.83
C PHE A 170 31.23 18.12 -27.91
N ILE A 171 30.78 17.40 -28.94
CA ILE A 171 31.53 17.29 -30.19
C ILE A 171 30.75 18.18 -31.17
N PRO A 172 31.31 19.32 -31.61
CA PRO A 172 30.72 20.16 -32.64
C PRO A 172 30.55 19.41 -33.96
#